data_AF-A6ML66-F1
#
_entry.id   AF-A6ML66-F1
#
_cell.length_a   1.000
_cell.length_b   1.000
_cell.length_c   1.000
_cell.angle_alpha   90.00
_cell.angle_beta   90.00
_cell.angle_gamma   90.00
#
_symmetry.space_group_name_H-M   'P 1'
#
loop_
_entity.id
_entity.type
_entity.pdbx_description
1 polymer ?
#
loop_
_entity_poly.entity_id
_entity_poly.type
_entity_poly.pdbx_seq_one_letter_code
_entity_poly.pdbx_strand_id
1 'polypeptide(L)'
;ALMGTRAGIARELERVEQQSQLEQLSVAELQSRNHDHWATWLQEYRARLDKDLEGAGDAAAWQAERVRVMRASNPKYVLRNYIAQNAIEAAERGDFSEVRQVLKLLETPYQCEAGTATEPEATEARGATGGQHSYSSKPPLWAAELCVT
;
A
#
# COMPACT_ATOMS: atom_id res chain seq x y z
N ALA A 1 27.29 20.02 23.79
CA ALA A 1 28.60 20.41 23.22
C ALA A 1 29.31 19.18 22.66
N LEU A 2 29.06 18.83 21.39
CA LEU A 2 29.77 17.77 20.63
C LEU A 2 29.77 18.08 19.11
N MET A 3 29.59 19.34 18.72
CA MET A 3 29.58 19.78 17.31
C MET A 3 31.00 19.99 16.73
N GLY A 4 32.07 19.73 17.49
CA GLY A 4 33.45 20.07 17.13
C GLY A 4 34.36 18.91 16.74
N THR A 5 33.87 17.67 16.66
CA THR A 5 34.71 16.54 16.23
C THR A 5 34.75 16.46 14.70
N ARG A 6 35.93 16.22 14.10
CA ARG A 6 36.12 16.02 12.65
C ARG A 6 35.11 15.02 12.04
N ALA A 7 34.74 13.98 12.80
CA ALA A 7 33.74 12.98 12.41
C ALA A 7 32.27 13.48 12.44
N GLY A 8 31.97 14.52 13.22
CA GLY A 8 30.67 15.20 13.18
C GLY A 8 30.56 16.12 11.96
N ILE A 9 31.62 16.88 11.68
CA ILE A 9 31.70 17.75 10.50
C ILE A 9 31.64 16.93 9.20
N ALA A 10 32.30 15.77 9.15
CA ALA A 10 32.25 14.86 8.00
C ALA A 10 30.82 14.34 7.71
N ARG A 11 30.07 13.96 8.77
CA ARG A 11 28.67 13.52 8.61
C ARG A 11 27.74 14.65 8.16
N GLU A 12 27.96 15.87 8.67
CA GLU A 12 27.17 17.02 8.22
C GLU A 12 27.49 17.40 6.77
N LEU A 13 28.75 17.32 6.34
CA LEU A 13 29.15 17.51 4.94
C LEU A 13 28.52 16.46 4.03
N GLU A 14 28.56 15.17 4.42
CA GLU A 14 27.94 14.08 3.68
C GLU A 14 26.42 14.26 3.58
N ARG A 15 25.77 14.72 4.66
CA ARG A 15 24.33 15.02 4.68
C ARG A 15 23.97 16.18 3.74
N VAL A 16 24.77 17.25 3.72
CA VAL A 16 24.58 18.40 2.82
C VAL A 16 24.81 18.00 1.36
N GLU A 17 25.79 17.13 1.10
CA GLU A 17 26.06 16.60 -0.23
C GLU A 17 24.90 15.72 -0.72
N GLN A 18 24.41 14.80 0.11
CA GLN A 18 23.23 13.98 -0.18
C GLN A 18 21.98 14.85 -0.41
N GLN A 19 21.78 15.89 0.40
CA GLN A 19 20.67 16.82 0.22
C GLN A 19 20.77 17.56 -1.13
N SER A 20 21.95 18.07 -1.48
CA SER A 20 22.19 18.73 -2.78
C SER A 20 21.94 17.78 -3.95
N GLN A 21 22.31 16.50 -3.83
CA GLN A 21 22.02 15.48 -4.83
C GLN A 21 20.52 15.21 -4.97
N LEU A 22 19.77 15.19 -3.87
CA LEU A 22 18.31 15.02 -3.89
C LEU A 22 17.60 16.24 -4.49
N GLU A 23 18.08 17.45 -4.22
CA GLU A 23 17.53 18.70 -4.80
C GLU A 23 17.78 18.80 -6.31
N GLN A 24 18.84 18.17 -6.82
CA GLN A 24 19.17 18.12 -8.24
C GLN A 24 18.43 17.02 -9.02
N LEU A 25 17.87 16.01 -8.35
CA LEU A 25 17.11 14.96 -9.03
C LEU A 25 15.74 15.48 -9.46
N SER A 26 15.50 15.54 -10.77
CA SER A 26 14.14 15.79 -11.25
C SER A 26 13.24 14.58 -11.00
N VAL A 27 11.94 14.83 -10.83
CA VAL A 27 10.92 13.77 -10.72
C VAL A 27 10.98 12.83 -11.93
N ALA A 28 11.27 13.36 -13.12
CA ALA A 28 11.37 12.58 -14.35
C ALA A 28 12.56 11.61 -14.33
N GLU A 29 13.73 12.05 -13.87
CA GLU A 29 14.92 11.19 -13.74
C GLU A 29 14.71 10.11 -12.67
N LEU A 30 14.10 10.46 -11.54
CA LEU A 30 13.76 9.48 -10.50
C LEU A 30 12.80 8.41 -11.03
N GLN A 31 11.75 8.82 -11.76
CA GLN A 31 10.80 7.89 -12.37
C GLN A 31 11.48 6.98 -13.40
N SER A 32 12.37 7.53 -14.23
CA SER A 32 13.14 6.76 -15.21
C SER A 32 14.04 5.72 -14.53
N ARG A 33 14.84 6.14 -13.53
CA ARG A 33 15.71 5.23 -12.76
C ARG A 33 14.90 4.13 -12.05
N ASN A 34 13.78 4.51 -11.44
CA ASN A 34 12.89 3.55 -10.79
C ASN A 34 12.31 2.56 -11.79
N HIS A 35 11.92 3.01 -12.98
CA HIS A 35 11.43 2.13 -14.04
C HIS A 35 12.48 1.08 -14.41
N ASP A 36 13.73 1.48 -14.62
CA ASP A 36 14.81 0.57 -15.00
C ASP A 36 15.15 -0.43 -13.88
N HIS A 37 15.20 0.03 -12.63
CA HIS A 37 15.36 -0.84 -11.47
C HIS A 37 14.21 -1.85 -11.34
N TRP A 38 12.96 -1.39 -11.52
CA TRP A 38 11.78 -2.26 -11.50
C TRP A 38 11.80 -3.29 -12.62
N ALA A 39 12.20 -2.90 -13.84
CA ALA A 39 12.31 -3.80 -14.97
C ALA A 39 13.36 -4.90 -14.70
N THR A 40 14.50 -4.53 -14.14
CA THR A 40 15.59 -5.46 -13.78
C THR A 40 15.14 -6.43 -12.70
N TRP A 41 14.59 -5.91 -11.61
CA TRP A 41 14.08 -6.72 -10.51
C TRP A 41 12.97 -7.68 -10.96
N LEU A 42 12.06 -7.24 -11.85
CA LEU A 42 11.00 -8.09 -12.36
C LEU A 42 11.54 -9.25 -13.21
N GLN A 43 12.62 -9.04 -13.97
CA GLN A 43 13.29 -10.11 -14.71
C GLN A 43 13.91 -11.14 -13.77
N GLU A 44 14.64 -10.70 -12.74
CA GLU A 44 15.22 -11.59 -11.72
C GLU A 44 14.14 -12.37 -10.97
N TYR A 45 13.06 -11.70 -10.59
CA TYR A 45 11.93 -12.33 -9.92
C TYR A 45 11.27 -13.41 -10.80
N ARG A 46 11.08 -13.15 -12.10
CA ARG A 46 10.57 -14.15 -13.05
C ARG A 46 11.51 -15.35 -13.17
N ALA A 47 12.81 -15.12 -13.32
CA ALA A 47 13.80 -16.19 -13.39
C ALA A 47 13.82 -17.05 -12.11
N ARG A 48 13.54 -16.45 -10.94
CA ARG A 48 13.37 -17.19 -9.69
C ARG A 48 12.13 -18.06 -9.69
N LEU A 49 11.01 -17.55 -10.23
CA LEU A 49 9.75 -18.30 -10.37
C LEU A 49 9.88 -19.47 -11.35
N ASP A 50 10.61 -19.30 -12.44
CA ASP A 50 10.83 -20.38 -13.42
C ASP A 50 11.55 -21.58 -12.78
N LYS A 51 12.52 -21.33 -11.89
CA LYS A 51 13.17 -22.39 -11.09
C LYS A 51 12.22 -23.12 -10.15
N ASP A 52 11.22 -22.43 -9.59
CA ASP A 52 10.21 -23.05 -8.75
C ASP A 52 9.20 -23.88 -9.58
N LEU A 53 9.00 -23.51 -10.85
CA LEU A 53 8.18 -24.24 -11.81
C LEU A 53 8.88 -25.50 -12.35
N GLU A 54 10.20 -25.47 -12.56
CA GLU A 54 10.98 -26.65 -13.00
C GLU A 54 10.82 -27.87 -12.07
N GLY A 55 10.55 -27.63 -10.78
CA GLY A 55 10.25 -28.68 -9.79
C GLY A 55 8.81 -29.16 -9.79
N ALA A 56 7.91 -28.56 -10.57
CA ALA A 56 6.50 -28.88 -10.62
C ALA A 56 6.14 -29.60 -11.93
N GLY A 57 5.39 -30.71 -11.83
CA GLY A 57 5.00 -31.51 -12.99
C GLY A 57 3.95 -30.86 -13.89
N ASP A 58 3.06 -30.03 -13.32
CA ASP A 58 2.02 -29.30 -14.05
C ASP A 58 2.09 -27.80 -13.74
N ALA A 59 2.33 -27.01 -14.79
CA ALA A 59 2.43 -25.56 -14.71
C ALA A 59 1.12 -24.89 -14.30
N ALA A 60 -0.03 -25.43 -14.73
CA ALA A 60 -1.33 -24.86 -14.40
C ALA A 60 -1.66 -25.07 -12.91
N ALA A 61 -1.43 -26.28 -12.40
CA ALA A 61 -1.60 -26.59 -10.98
C ALA A 61 -0.64 -25.78 -10.09
N TRP A 62 0.64 -25.68 -10.48
CA TRP A 62 1.62 -24.86 -9.74
C TRP A 62 1.21 -23.39 -9.67
N GLN A 63 0.77 -22.82 -10.79
CA GLN A 63 0.33 -21.43 -10.83
C GLN A 63 -0.92 -21.20 -9.97
N ALA A 64 -1.88 -22.14 -10.00
CA ALA A 64 -3.08 -22.07 -9.15
C ALA A 64 -2.72 -22.12 -7.66
N GLU A 65 -1.82 -23.01 -7.27
CA GLU A 65 -1.36 -23.15 -5.89
C GLU A 65 -0.58 -21.90 -5.43
N ARG A 66 0.32 -21.39 -6.27
CA ARG A 66 1.04 -20.13 -6.01
C ARG A 66 0.07 -18.98 -5.77
N VAL A 67 -0.94 -18.81 -6.63
CA VAL A 67 -1.96 -17.75 -6.46
C VAL A 67 -2.76 -17.95 -5.18
N ARG A 68 -3.11 -19.20 -4.83
CA ARG A 68 -3.82 -19.52 -3.58
C ARG A 68 -3.01 -19.11 -2.36
N VAL A 69 -1.74 -19.50 -2.30
CA VAL A 69 -0.82 -19.13 -1.20
C VAL A 69 -0.62 -17.61 -1.14
N MET A 70 -0.38 -16.97 -2.28
CA MET A 70 -0.22 -15.51 -2.33
C MET A 70 -1.46 -14.76 -1.83
N ARG A 71 -2.66 -15.20 -2.21
CA ARG A 71 -3.92 -14.58 -1.74
C ARG A 71 -4.17 -14.82 -0.25
N ALA A 72 -3.77 -15.98 0.28
CA ALA A 72 -3.89 -16.28 1.69
C ALA A 72 -2.92 -15.48 2.58
N SER A 73 -1.78 -15.05 2.02
CA SER A 73 -0.74 -14.31 2.76
C SER A 73 -0.74 -12.80 2.54
N ASN A 74 -1.22 -12.33 1.37
CA ASN A 74 -1.23 -10.91 1.03
C ASN A 74 -2.63 -10.31 1.27
N PRO A 75 -2.80 -9.44 2.27
CA PRO A 75 -4.11 -8.89 2.58
C PRO A 75 -4.56 -7.93 1.48
N LYS A 76 -5.83 -8.06 1.07
CA LYS A 76 -6.51 -7.12 0.17
C LYS A 76 -6.93 -5.85 0.92
N TYR A 77 -7.33 -5.99 2.17
CA TYR A 77 -7.77 -4.89 3.04
C TYR A 77 -6.79 -4.69 4.19
N VAL A 78 -6.37 -3.44 4.39
CA VAL A 78 -5.47 -3.02 5.47
C VAL A 78 -6.04 -1.75 6.09
N LEU A 79 -6.00 -1.65 7.41
CA LEU A 79 -6.46 -0.44 8.11
C LEU A 79 -5.47 0.71 7.86
N ARG A 80 -5.70 1.48 6.79
CA ARG A 80 -4.93 2.68 6.46
C ARG A 80 -5.46 3.87 7.27
N ASN A 81 -4.59 4.84 7.56
CA ASN A 81 -4.94 6.01 8.39
C ASN A 81 -6.22 6.73 7.92
N TYR A 82 -6.40 6.92 6.61
CA TYR A 82 -7.60 7.58 6.09
C TYR A 82 -8.89 6.78 6.31
N ILE A 83 -8.81 5.45 6.30
CA ILE A 83 -9.96 4.57 6.57
C ILE A 83 -10.34 4.71 8.05
N ALA A 84 -9.35 4.73 8.94
CA ALA A 84 -9.58 4.99 10.36
C ALA A 84 -10.16 6.39 10.60
N GLN A 85 -9.62 7.41 9.94
CA GLN A 85 -10.09 8.79 10.07
C GLN A 85 -11.54 8.94 9.63
N ASN A 86 -11.91 8.39 8.46
CA ASN A 86 -13.29 8.40 7.98
C ASN A 86 -14.25 7.74 8.98
N ALA A 87 -13.83 6.62 9.58
CA ALA A 87 -14.63 5.89 10.57
C ALA A 87 -14.79 6.68 11.88
N ILE A 88 -13.73 7.37 12.33
CA ILE A 88 -13.77 8.25 13.51
C ILE A 88 -14.74 9.41 13.27
N GLU A 89 -14.60 10.10 12.16
CA GLU A 89 -15.44 11.27 11.82
C GLU A 89 -16.92 10.89 11.69
N ALA A 90 -17.22 9.72 11.12
CA ALA A 90 -18.59 9.21 11.07
C ALA A 90 -19.14 8.93 12.47
N ALA A 91 -18.35 8.28 13.33
CA ALA A 91 -18.74 7.95 14.70
C ALA A 91 -18.95 9.21 15.57
N GLU A 92 -18.13 10.25 15.40
CA GLU A 92 -18.31 11.54 16.08
C GLU A 92 -19.62 12.25 15.69
N ARG A 93 -20.11 12.01 14.47
CA ARG A 93 -21.44 12.46 14.00
C ARG A 93 -22.58 11.54 14.45
N GLY A 94 -22.29 10.50 15.23
CA GLY A 94 -23.25 9.51 15.71
C GLY A 94 -23.53 8.36 14.73
N ASP A 95 -22.83 8.29 13.60
CA ASP A 95 -22.95 7.20 12.63
C ASP A 95 -21.83 6.16 12.80
N PHE A 96 -22.18 5.01 13.36
CA PHE A 96 -21.26 3.89 13.55
C PHE A 96 -21.27 2.87 12.39
N SER A 97 -21.96 3.16 11.28
CA SER A 97 -22.03 2.26 10.12
C SER A 97 -20.64 2.01 9.51
N GLU A 98 -19.85 3.06 9.34
CA GLU A 98 -18.50 3.01 8.77
C GLU A 98 -17.56 2.15 9.62
N VAL A 99 -17.57 2.32 10.94
CA VAL A 99 -16.76 1.52 11.88
C VAL A 99 -17.10 0.02 11.76
N ARG A 100 -18.40 -0.31 11.71
CA ARG A 100 -18.84 -1.71 11.57
C ARG A 100 -18.43 -2.29 10.21
N GLN A 101 -18.51 -1.50 9.15
CA GLN A 101 -18.12 -1.93 7.80
C GLN A 101 -16.62 -2.19 7.71
N VAL A 102 -15.79 -1.28 8.23
CA VAL A 102 -14.34 -1.46 8.29
C VAL A 102 -13.98 -2.68 9.12
N LEU A 103 -14.61 -2.87 10.28
CA LEU A 103 -14.38 -4.04 11.13
C LEU A 103 -14.67 -5.35 10.37
N LYS A 104 -15.83 -5.44 9.70
CA LYS A 104 -16.22 -6.62 8.91
C LYS A 104 -15.19 -6.97 7.83
N LEU A 105 -14.63 -5.96 7.15
CA LEU A 105 -13.60 -6.18 6.12
C LEU A 105 -12.27 -6.65 6.72
N LEU A 106 -11.93 -6.17 7.92
CA LEU A 106 -10.70 -6.54 8.62
C LEU A 106 -10.77 -7.91 9.32
N GLU A 107 -11.97 -8.45 9.53
CA GLU A 107 -12.15 -9.85 9.98
C GLU A 107 -11.70 -10.85 8.90
N THR A 108 -11.82 -10.49 7.63
CA THR A 108 -11.44 -11.33 6.48
C THR A 108 -10.52 -10.60 5.49
N PRO A 109 -9.32 -10.14 5.92
CA PRO A 109 -8.51 -9.20 5.15
C PRO A 109 -7.86 -9.85 3.90
N TYR A 110 -7.73 -11.17 3.90
CA TYR A 110 -7.13 -11.97 2.81
C TYR A 110 -8.15 -12.48 1.80
N GLN A 111 -9.46 -12.37 2.09
CA GLN A 111 -10.48 -12.92 1.21
C GLN A 111 -10.67 -12.01 0.00
N CYS A 112 -10.47 -12.58 -1.18
CA CYS A 112 -10.81 -11.94 -2.44
C CYS A 112 -12.24 -12.36 -2.78
N GLU A 113 -13.21 -11.54 -2.38
CA GLU A 113 -14.65 -11.70 -2.66
C GLU A 113 -14.89 -12.13 -4.13
N ALA A 114 -15.20 -13.41 -4.35
CA ALA A 114 -15.89 -13.89 -5.54
C ALA A 114 -17.18 -14.64 -5.16
N GLY A 115 -17.64 -14.51 -3.92
CA GLY A 115 -18.68 -15.39 -3.39
C GLY A 115 -19.20 -15.04 -2.01
N THR A 116 -19.47 -13.76 -1.73
CA THR A 116 -20.54 -13.38 -0.79
C THR A 116 -21.14 -12.09 -1.28
N ALA A 117 -22.43 -12.16 -1.63
CA ALA A 117 -23.24 -11.00 -1.89
C ALA A 117 -23.07 -10.00 -0.74
N THR A 118 -22.60 -8.81 -1.14
CA THR A 118 -22.95 -7.47 -0.66
C THR A 118 -21.69 -6.62 -0.84
N GLU A 119 -21.42 -6.20 -2.09
CA GLU A 119 -21.25 -4.75 -2.22
C GLU A 119 -22.55 -4.21 -1.63
N PRO A 120 -22.53 -3.47 -0.50
CA PRO A 120 -23.75 -2.89 0.00
C PRO A 120 -24.19 -1.94 -1.10
N GLU A 121 -25.25 -2.32 -1.81
CA GLU A 121 -26.08 -1.35 -2.48
C GLU A 121 -26.23 -0.21 -1.50
N ALA A 122 -25.69 0.94 -1.91
CA ALA A 122 -25.77 2.17 -1.19
C ALA A 122 -27.22 2.33 -0.75
N THR A 123 -27.51 2.10 0.52
CA THR A 123 -28.81 2.42 1.06
C THR A 123 -28.88 3.93 0.96
N GLU A 124 -29.69 4.40 0.02
CA GLU A 124 -29.91 5.79 -0.31
C GLU A 124 -30.33 6.56 0.94
N ALA A 125 -29.35 7.13 1.64
CA ALA A 125 -29.58 8.05 2.74
C ALA A 125 -28.50 9.14 2.73
N ARG A 126 -28.68 10.05 1.79
CA ARG A 126 -28.51 11.52 1.93
C ARG A 126 -27.24 12.03 2.61
N GLY A 127 -26.39 12.67 1.79
CA GLY A 127 -25.74 13.93 2.15
C GLY A 127 -24.23 14.00 1.96
N ALA A 128 -23.82 14.88 1.03
CA ALA A 128 -22.51 15.52 0.91
C ALA A 128 -21.28 14.66 0.49
N THR A 129 -20.97 14.78 -0.82
CA THR A 129 -19.61 14.85 -1.39
C THR A 129 -18.55 13.88 -0.84
N GLY A 130 -18.53 12.67 -1.38
CA GLY A 130 -17.38 11.77 -1.29
C GLY A 130 -17.63 10.56 -2.15
N GLY A 131 -17.03 10.50 -3.35
CA GLY A 131 -17.16 9.31 -4.20
C GLY A 131 -16.79 8.06 -3.41
N GLN A 132 -17.55 6.98 -3.53
CA GLN A 132 -17.27 5.70 -2.88
C GLN A 132 -15.85 5.23 -3.25
N HIS A 133 -14.89 5.46 -2.36
CA HIS A 133 -13.53 4.98 -2.51
C HIS A 133 -13.50 3.53 -2.00
N SER A 134 -13.21 2.59 -2.89
CA SER A 134 -12.99 1.19 -2.49
C SER A 134 -11.85 1.12 -1.46
N TYR A 135 -12.06 0.39 -0.35
CA TYR A 135 -11.08 0.26 0.74
C TYR A 135 -9.73 -0.37 0.31
N SER A 136 -9.69 -1.03 -0.85
CA SER A 136 -8.45 -1.56 -1.45
C SER A 136 -7.72 -0.54 -2.35
N SER A 137 -8.31 0.62 -2.62
CA SER A 137 -7.72 1.65 -3.47
C SER A 137 -6.58 2.40 -2.78
N LYS A 138 -5.79 3.09 -3.61
CA LYS A 138 -4.78 4.03 -3.11
C LYS A 138 -5.47 5.11 -2.26
N PRO A 139 -4.80 5.60 -1.21
CA PRO A 139 -5.33 6.69 -0.40
C PRO A 139 -5.61 7.93 -1.28
N PRO A 140 -6.66 8.70 -0.96
CA PRO A 140 -6.93 9.97 -1.62
C PRO A 140 -5.82 10.98 -1.30
N LEU A 141 -5.68 12.03 -2.12
CA LEU A 141 -4.57 12.98 -1.99
C LEU A 141 -4.52 13.68 -0.61
N TRP A 142 -5.68 14.01 -0.05
CA TRP A 142 -5.78 14.65 1.27
C TRP A 142 -5.26 13.75 2.41
N ALA A 143 -5.29 12.43 2.23
CA ALA A 143 -4.81 11.50 3.24
C ALA A 143 -3.28 11.47 3.37
N ALA A 144 -2.54 12.07 2.42
CA ALA A 144 -1.09 12.21 2.53
C ALA A 144 -0.67 13.09 3.72
N GLU A 145 -1.55 13.96 4.19
CA GLU A 145 -1.32 14.86 5.32
C GLU A 145 -1.69 14.24 6.68
N LEU A 146 -2.36 13.06 6.68
CA LEU A 146 -2.69 12.29 7.88
C LEU A 146 -1.45 11.53 8.40
N CYS A 147 -0.49 12.28 8.94
CA CYS A 147 0.66 11.71 9.65
C CYS A 147 0.28 11.41 11.11
N VAL A 148 0.35 10.14 11.50
CA VAL A 148 0.33 9.75 12.92
C VAL A 148 1.76 9.96 13.44
N THR A 149 1.91 10.88 14.40
CA THR A 149 3.19 11.19 15.07
C THR A 149 3.69 10.06 15.94
#